data_AF-A0A1G8BGY4-F1
#
_entry.id   AF-A0A1G8BGY4-F1
#
_cell.length_a   1.000
_cell.length_b   1.000
_cell.length_c   1.000
_cell.angle_alpha   90.00
_cell.angle_beta   90.00
_cell.angle_gamma   90.00
#
_symmetry.space_group_name_H-M   'P 1'
#
loop_
_entity.id
_entity.type
_entity.pdbx_description
1 polymer ?
#
loop_
_entity_poly.entity_id
_entity_poly.type
_entity_poly.pdbx_seq_one_letter_code
_entity_poly.pdbx_strand_id
1 'polypeptide(L)'
;MPRPVQQIPQIRSALAFYRVMAYVTGVLLLLVVVEMVAKYGFHMEIEAFGSTGFIGLVPDGATTGINLSRVVLIVHGWVYVVYLISNFRLFLLLRWPFLRLLAMAAGGVVPLLSFIVERRIHRIAEAELVTLEQQAAAS
;
A
#
# COMPACT_ATOMS: atom_id res chain seq x y z
N MET A 1 21.54 -22.90 -5.36
CA MET A 1 22.50 -21.79 -5.41
C MET A 1 22.38 -20.99 -4.13
N PRO A 2 23.46 -20.80 -3.35
CA PRO A 2 23.51 -19.87 -2.23
C PRO A 2 23.06 -18.47 -2.67
N ARG A 3 22.36 -17.73 -1.80
CA ARG A 3 21.92 -16.36 -2.13
C ARG A 3 23.17 -15.46 -2.21
N PRO A 4 23.31 -14.59 -3.23
CA PRO A 4 24.47 -13.70 -3.28
C PRO A 4 24.39 -12.71 -2.13
N VAL A 5 25.33 -12.79 -1.19
CA VAL A 5 25.47 -11.88 -0.02
C VAL A 5 25.45 -10.40 -0.45
N GLN A 6 25.86 -10.12 -1.69
CA GLN A 6 25.82 -8.81 -2.35
C GLN A 6 24.40 -8.21 -2.49
N GLN A 7 23.32 -9.00 -2.33
CA GLN A 7 21.94 -8.53 -2.48
C GLN A 7 21.31 -8.01 -1.18
N ILE A 8 21.97 -8.17 -0.02
CA ILE A 8 21.45 -7.72 1.29
C ILE A 8 21.07 -6.21 1.27
N PRO A 9 21.90 -5.29 0.72
CA PRO A 9 21.54 -3.87 0.62
C PRO A 9 20.30 -3.64 -0.26
N GLN A 10 20.18 -4.41 -1.35
CA GLN A 10 19.04 -4.30 -2.28
C GLN A 10 17.74 -4.79 -1.63
N ILE A 11 17.79 -5.87 -0.86
CA ILE A 11 16.64 -6.39 -0.10
C ILE A 11 16.17 -5.36 0.93
N ARG A 12 17.09 -4.76 1.70
CA ARG A 12 16.78 -3.70 2.67
C ARG A 12 16.12 -2.49 1.99
N SER A 13 16.67 -2.04 0.85
CA SER A 13 16.08 -0.94 0.06
C SER A 13 14.67 -1.26 -0.44
N ALA A 14 14.45 -2.50 -0.90
CA ALA A 14 13.17 -2.94 -1.44
C ALA A 14 12.10 -3.07 -0.34
N LEU A 15 12.48 -3.52 0.85
CA LEU A 15 11.60 -3.57 2.02
C LEU A 15 11.20 -2.17 2.50
N ALA A 16 12.15 -1.23 2.54
CA ALA A 16 11.85 0.15 2.91
C ALA A 16 10.87 0.79 1.91
N PHE A 17 11.09 0.59 0.60
CA PHE A 17 10.18 1.07 -0.44
C PHE A 17 8.80 0.43 -0.35
N TYR A 18 8.74 -0.90 -0.17
CA TYR A 18 7.48 -1.63 0.06
C TYR A 18 6.70 -1.06 1.23
N ARG A 19 7.37 -0.80 2.36
CA ARG A 19 6.74 -0.24 3.55
C ARG A 19 6.10 1.11 3.26
N VAL A 20 6.84 2.03 2.63
CA VAL A 20 6.31 3.35 2.25
C VAL A 20 5.08 3.19 1.36
N MET A 21 5.16 2.35 0.33
CA MET A 21 4.03 2.11 -0.58
C MET A 21 2.83 1.47 0.14
N ALA A 22 3.05 0.55 1.06
CA ALA A 22 2.00 -0.08 1.86
C ALA A 22 1.27 0.94 2.74
N TYR A 23 2.01 1.83 3.41
CA TYR A 23 1.41 2.92 4.20
C TYR A 23 0.63 3.90 3.33
N VAL A 24 1.19 4.36 2.21
CA VAL A 24 0.51 5.30 1.31
C VAL A 24 -0.77 4.66 0.76
N THR A 25 -0.70 3.42 0.29
CA THR A 25 -1.87 2.68 -0.22
C THR A 25 -2.93 2.49 0.86
N GLY A 26 -2.52 2.10 2.08
CA GLY A 26 -3.41 1.91 3.22
C GLY A 26 -4.12 3.19 3.66
N VAL A 27 -3.42 4.33 3.68
CA VAL A 27 -4.03 5.63 3.99
C VAL A 27 -5.05 6.04 2.93
N LEU A 28 -4.73 5.85 1.64
CA LEU A 28 -5.68 6.14 0.56
C LEU A 28 -6.93 5.24 0.65
N LEU A 29 -6.77 3.95 0.96
CA LEU A 29 -7.92 3.06 1.19
C LEU A 29 -8.79 3.54 2.35
N LEU A 30 -8.18 3.97 3.47
CA LEU A 30 -8.94 4.51 4.59
C LEU A 30 -9.70 5.78 4.21
N LEU A 31 -9.11 6.66 3.40
CA LEU A 31 -9.81 7.83 2.87
C LEU A 31 -11.01 7.43 2.02
N VAL A 32 -10.87 6.46 1.11
CA VAL A 32 -12.00 5.93 0.31
C VAL A 32 -13.08 5.32 1.20
N VAL A 33 -12.71 4.63 2.29
CA VAL A 33 -13.69 4.10 3.25
C VAL A 33 -14.46 5.22 3.94
N VAL A 34 -13.78 6.28 4.39
CA VAL A 34 -14.43 7.46 4.99
C VAL A 34 -15.39 8.11 4.00
N GLU A 35 -14.97 8.28 2.75
CA GLU A 35 -15.81 8.82 1.68
C GLU A 35 -16.99 7.91 1.34
N MET A 36 -16.83 6.58 1.37
CA MET A 36 -17.95 5.66 1.21
C MET A 36 -18.96 5.79 2.35
N VAL A 37 -18.52 5.96 3.59
CA VAL A 37 -19.43 6.20 4.71
C VAL A 37 -20.16 7.53 4.53
N ALA A 38 -19.48 8.60 4.08
CA ALA A 38 -20.10 9.88 3.78
C ALA A 38 -21.14 9.77 2.65
N LYS A 39 -20.77 9.16 1.54
CA LYS A 39 -21.62 9.08 0.33
C LYS A 39 -22.77 8.10 0.48
N TYR A 40 -22.57 6.95 1.10
CA TYR A 40 -23.60 5.92 1.19
C TYR A 40 -24.36 5.95 2.53
N GLY A 41 -23.72 6.43 3.60
CA GLY A 41 -24.37 6.58 4.91
C GLY A 41 -25.10 7.92 5.07
N PHE A 42 -24.51 9.01 4.60
CA PHE A 42 -25.05 10.36 4.75
C PHE A 42 -25.52 11.00 3.44
N HIS A 43 -25.34 10.33 2.30
CA HIS A 43 -25.64 10.87 0.96
C HIS A 43 -24.89 12.19 0.66
N MET A 44 -23.67 12.32 1.20
CA MET A 44 -22.81 13.49 1.06
C MET A 44 -21.52 13.13 0.32
N GLU A 45 -21.10 13.98 -0.60
CA GLU A 45 -19.83 13.92 -1.30
C GLU A 45 -18.88 15.01 -0.77
N ILE A 46 -17.59 14.68 -0.74
CA ILE A 46 -16.54 15.65 -0.45
C ILE A 46 -16.12 16.28 -1.77
N GLU A 47 -16.32 17.60 -1.91
CA GLU A 47 -15.81 18.38 -3.03
C GLU A 47 -14.67 19.29 -2.58
N ALA A 48 -13.69 19.47 -3.47
CA ALA A 48 -12.62 20.44 -3.31
C ALA A 48 -12.74 21.51 -4.40
N PHE A 49 -12.42 22.76 -4.05
CA PHE A 49 -12.49 23.92 -4.97
C PHE A 49 -13.87 24.12 -5.60
N GLY A 50 -14.92 23.94 -4.79
CA GLY A 50 -16.31 24.04 -5.25
C GLY A 50 -17.03 25.26 -4.70
N SER A 51 -18.35 25.28 -4.88
CA SER A 51 -19.23 26.35 -4.41
C SER A 51 -19.16 26.58 -2.89
N THR A 52 -18.80 25.52 -2.15
CA THR A 52 -18.74 25.51 -0.68
C THR A 52 -17.38 25.97 -0.13
N GLY A 53 -16.39 26.25 -0.98
CA GLY A 53 -15.04 26.67 -0.60
C GLY A 53 -13.94 25.68 -0.99
N PHE A 54 -12.83 25.68 -0.25
CA PHE A 54 -11.64 24.85 -0.57
C PHE A 54 -11.90 23.35 -0.33
N ILE A 55 -12.55 22.97 0.77
CA ILE A 55 -13.10 21.63 1.01
C ILE A 55 -14.52 21.80 1.55
N GLY A 56 -15.49 21.12 0.92
CA GLY A 56 -16.91 21.19 1.22
C GLY A 56 -17.59 19.84 1.21
N LEU A 57 -18.67 19.72 1.98
CA LEU A 57 -19.58 18.57 1.95
C LEU A 57 -20.84 18.98 1.21
N VAL A 58 -21.13 18.30 0.10
CA VAL A 58 -22.25 18.62 -0.79
C VAL A 58 -23.10 17.38 -1.00
N PRO A 59 -24.43 17.48 -1.12
CA PRO A 59 -25.27 16.32 -1.39
C PRO A 59 -24.85 15.57 -2.67
N ASP A 60 -25.06 14.25 -2.67
CA ASP A 60 -24.69 13.38 -3.80
C ASP A 60 -25.28 13.88 -5.12
N GLY A 61 -24.43 14.06 -6.12
CA GLY A 61 -24.81 14.57 -7.45
C GLY A 61 -24.88 16.10 -7.58
N ALA A 62 -24.70 16.86 -6.50
CA ALA A 62 -24.62 18.32 -6.53
C ALA A 62 -23.16 18.84 -6.57
N THR A 63 -22.17 17.94 -6.75
CA THR A 63 -20.76 18.34 -6.89
C THR A 63 -20.57 19.27 -8.08
N THR A 64 -20.08 20.48 -7.81
CA THR A 64 -19.82 21.51 -8.85
C THR A 64 -18.33 21.67 -9.14
N GLY A 65 -17.48 21.37 -8.14
CA GLY A 65 -16.03 21.44 -8.22
C GLY A 65 -15.35 20.10 -8.49
N ILE A 66 -14.20 19.88 -7.86
CA ILE A 66 -13.44 18.64 -7.97
C ILE A 66 -13.96 17.64 -6.94
N ASN A 67 -14.55 16.54 -7.40
CA ASN A 67 -14.97 15.46 -6.51
C ASN A 67 -13.73 14.75 -5.91
N LEU A 68 -13.52 14.93 -4.61
CA LEU A 68 -12.32 14.43 -3.94
C LEU A 68 -12.24 12.91 -4.02
N SER A 69 -13.38 12.24 -3.95
CA SER A 69 -13.43 10.78 -3.99
C SER A 69 -12.95 10.20 -5.30
N ARG A 70 -13.33 10.82 -6.42
CA ARG A 70 -12.82 10.45 -7.74
C ARG A 70 -11.29 10.63 -7.83
N VAL A 71 -10.77 11.72 -7.30
CA VAL A 71 -9.33 11.99 -7.30
C VAL A 71 -8.58 10.97 -6.45
N VAL A 72 -9.04 10.72 -5.23
CA VAL A 72 -8.44 9.72 -4.33
C VAL A 72 -8.44 8.35 -4.97
N LEU A 73 -9.53 7.95 -5.65
CA LEU A 73 -9.63 6.64 -6.32
C LEU A 73 -8.66 6.50 -7.50
N ILE A 74 -8.51 7.56 -8.33
CA ILE A 74 -7.53 7.58 -9.43
C ILE A 74 -6.11 7.48 -8.88
N VAL A 75 -5.78 8.30 -7.86
CA VAL A 75 -4.45 8.31 -7.23
C VAL A 75 -4.15 6.94 -6.59
N HIS A 76 -5.12 6.37 -5.87
CA HIS A 76 -5.00 5.04 -5.29
C HIS A 76 -4.71 3.97 -6.34
N GLY A 77 -5.42 3.98 -7.47
CA GLY A 77 -5.19 3.03 -8.56
C GLY A 77 -3.73 3.05 -9.07
N TRP A 78 -3.19 4.24 -9.32
CA TRP A 78 -1.79 4.38 -9.76
C TRP A 78 -0.77 4.02 -8.69
N VAL A 79 -0.99 4.46 -7.44
CA VAL A 79 -0.15 4.08 -6.30
C VAL A 79 -0.16 2.57 -6.10
N TYR A 80 -1.31 1.92 -6.28
CA TYR A 80 -1.46 0.47 -6.16
C TYR A 80 -0.66 -0.28 -7.24
N VAL A 81 -0.59 0.22 -8.47
CA VAL A 81 0.29 -0.36 -9.51
C VAL A 81 1.76 -0.33 -9.07
N VAL A 82 2.22 0.81 -8.55
CA VAL A 82 3.60 0.93 -8.04
C VAL A 82 3.83 0.01 -6.83
N TYR A 83 2.83 -0.14 -5.96
CA TYR A 83 2.86 -1.08 -4.84
C TYR A 83 2.99 -2.53 -5.33
N LEU A 84 2.23 -2.94 -6.35
CA LEU A 84 2.35 -4.28 -6.94
C LEU A 84 3.73 -4.54 -7.54
N ILE A 85 4.32 -3.56 -8.22
CA ILE A 85 5.68 -3.66 -8.74
C ILE A 85 6.68 -3.87 -7.59
N SER A 86 6.52 -3.17 -6.47
CA SER A 86 7.32 -3.37 -5.27
C SER A 86 7.19 -4.80 -4.72
N ASN A 87 5.95 -5.32 -4.62
CA ASN A 87 5.68 -6.66 -4.13
C ASN A 87 6.32 -7.72 -5.03
N PHE A 88 6.22 -7.52 -6.34
CA PHE A 88 6.81 -8.41 -7.32
C PHE A 88 8.34 -8.40 -7.23
N ARG A 89 8.95 -7.23 -7.04
CA ARG A 89 10.40 -7.10 -6.83
C ARG A 89 10.85 -7.87 -5.58
N LEU A 90 10.14 -7.74 -4.46
CA LEU A 90 10.43 -8.52 -3.24
C LEU A 90 10.25 -10.03 -3.46
N PHE A 91 9.20 -10.42 -4.18
CA PHE A 91 8.96 -11.81 -4.56
C PHE A 91 10.13 -12.40 -5.37
N LEU A 92 10.66 -11.67 -6.35
CA LEU A 92 11.81 -12.11 -7.15
C LEU A 92 13.09 -12.17 -6.32
N LEU A 93 13.34 -11.18 -5.46
CA LEU A 93 14.55 -11.11 -4.62
C LEU A 93 14.59 -12.20 -3.55
N LEU A 94 13.47 -12.40 -2.83
CA LEU A 94 13.40 -13.34 -1.70
C LEU A 94 12.97 -14.75 -2.11
N ARG A 95 12.46 -14.91 -3.35
CA ARG A 95 11.94 -16.17 -3.92
C ARG A 95 10.86 -16.81 -3.06
N TRP A 96 10.02 -15.97 -2.47
CA TRP A 96 8.92 -16.39 -1.60
C TRP A 96 7.83 -17.15 -2.37
N PRO A 97 7.02 -17.99 -1.70
CA PRO A 97 5.90 -18.66 -2.35
C PRO A 97 4.88 -17.64 -2.86
N PHE A 98 4.24 -17.95 -3.99
CA PHE A 98 3.25 -17.09 -4.65
C PHE A 98 2.12 -16.61 -3.71
N LEU A 99 1.73 -17.43 -2.72
CA LEU A 99 0.76 -17.06 -1.69
C LEU A 99 1.17 -15.81 -0.88
N ARG A 100 2.47 -15.59 -0.65
CA ARG A 100 2.95 -14.37 0.03
C ARG A 100 2.81 -13.15 -0.87
N LEU A 101 3.07 -13.29 -2.18
CA LEU A 101 2.81 -12.21 -3.14
C LEU A 101 1.33 -11.84 -3.14
N LEU A 102 0.44 -12.83 -3.16
CA LEU A 102 -1.00 -12.61 -3.10
C LEU A 102 -1.44 -11.96 -1.78
N ALA A 103 -0.90 -12.40 -0.64
CA ALA A 103 -1.18 -11.78 0.65
C ALA A 103 -0.70 -10.31 0.70
N MET A 104 0.49 -10.01 0.18
CA MET A 104 0.99 -8.64 0.04
C MET A 104 0.08 -7.81 -0.88
N ALA A 105 -0.29 -8.34 -2.06
CA ALA A 105 -1.20 -7.66 -2.98
C ALA A 105 -2.57 -7.39 -2.36
N ALA A 106 -3.15 -8.37 -1.64
CA ALA A 106 -4.42 -8.23 -0.93
C ALA A 106 -4.36 -7.14 0.15
N GLY A 107 -3.19 -6.92 0.76
CA GLY A 107 -2.96 -5.79 1.65
C GLY A 107 -3.23 -4.44 1.00
N GLY A 108 -3.09 -4.29 -0.32
CA GLY A 108 -3.39 -3.02 -1.02
C GLY A 108 -4.85 -2.85 -1.46
N VAL A 109 -5.72 -3.83 -1.20
CA VAL A 109 -7.14 -3.82 -1.64
C VAL A 109 -8.10 -3.94 -0.47
N VAL A 110 -7.76 -4.75 0.55
CA VAL A 110 -8.63 -4.96 1.71
C VAL A 110 -8.30 -3.93 2.78
N PRO A 111 -9.26 -3.05 3.15
CA PRO A 111 -9.07 -2.09 4.23
C PRO A 111 -8.64 -2.82 5.52
N LEU A 112 -7.77 -2.20 6.31
CA LEU A 112 -7.19 -2.75 7.55
C LEU A 112 -6.18 -3.90 7.35
N LEU A 113 -6.36 -4.73 6.32
CA LEU A 113 -5.47 -5.85 6.02
C LEU A 113 -4.07 -5.37 5.61
N SER A 114 -3.95 -4.16 5.02
CA SER A 114 -2.68 -3.50 4.73
C SER A 114 -1.76 -3.47 5.96
N PHE A 115 -2.29 -3.05 7.11
CA PHE A 115 -1.51 -2.90 8.35
C PHE A 115 -1.12 -4.24 8.95
N ILE A 116 -2.01 -5.23 8.90
CA ILE A 116 -1.73 -6.58 9.43
C ILE A 116 -0.66 -7.27 8.57
N VAL A 117 -0.82 -7.21 7.25
CA VAL A 117 0.10 -7.83 6.30
C VAL A 117 1.47 -7.16 6.36
N GLU A 118 1.53 -5.82 6.37
CA GLU A 118 2.79 -5.08 6.52
C GLU A 118 3.56 -5.54 7.76
N ARG A 119 2.88 -5.57 8.92
CA ARG A 119 3.51 -5.94 10.20
C ARG A 119 4.02 -7.38 10.20
N ARG A 120 3.30 -8.29 9.55
CA ARG A 120 3.69 -9.70 9.43
C ARG A 120 4.87 -9.87 8.46
N ILE A 121 4.80 -9.22 7.30
CA ILE A 121 5.82 -9.31 6.25
C ILE A 121 7.13 -8.69 6.72
N HIS A 122 7.08 -7.56 7.42
CA HIS A 122 8.24 -6.92 8.01
C HIS A 122 8.98 -7.85 8.98
N ARG A 123 8.25 -8.48 9.91
CA ARG A 123 8.84 -9.40 10.90
C ARG A 123 9.50 -10.61 10.24
N ILE A 124 8.89 -11.17 9.19
CA ILE A 124 9.45 -12.30 8.44
C ILE A 124 10.70 -11.86 7.68
N ALA A 125 10.66 -10.69 7.04
CA ALA A 125 11.78 -10.17 6.27
C ALA A 125 13.00 -9.86 7.15
N GLU A 126 12.81 -9.28 8.34
CA GLU A 126 13.89 -9.07 9.31
C GLU A 126 14.50 -10.39 9.78
N ALA A 127 13.68 -11.40 10.09
CA ALA A 127 14.18 -12.71 10.51
C ALA A 127 15.00 -13.40 9.41
N GLU A 128 14.55 -13.31 8.15
CA GLU A 128 15.29 -13.84 7.01
C GLU A 128 16.58 -13.06 6.76
N LEU A 129 16.59 -11.72 6.90
CA LEU A 129 17.80 -10.91 6.78
C LEU A 129 18.88 -11.30 7.80
N VAL A 130 18.51 -11.46 9.08
CA VAL A 130 19.44 -11.91 10.13
C VAL A 130 20.02 -13.28 9.81
N THR A 131 19.18 -14.21 9.32
CA THR A 131 19.62 -15.56 8.93
C THR A 131 20.63 -15.50 7.77
N LEU A 132 20.40 -14.62 6.79
CA LEU A 132 21.31 -14.44 5.65
C LEU A 132 22.64 -13.80 6.06
N GLU A 133 22.62 -12.84 7.00
CA GLU A 133 23.83 -12.23 7.55
C GLU A 133 24.69 -13.25 8.32
N GLN A 134 24.05 -14.14 9.10
CA GLN A 134 24.75 -15.22 9.80
C GLN A 134 25.37 -16.24 8.84
N GLN A 135 24.65 -16.61 7.76
CA GLN A 135 25.18 -17.50 6.73
C GLN A 135 26.39 -16.88 6.02
N ALA A 136 26.33 -15.58 5.71
CA ALA A 136 27.42 -14.85 5.11
C ALA A 136 28.66 -14.75 6.00
N ALA A 137 28.47 -14.58 7.32
CA ALA A 137 29.58 -14.51 8.28
C ALA A 137 30.23 -15.87 8.57
N ALA A 138 29.51 -16.97 8.32
CA ALA A 138 30.00 -18.35 8.47
C ALA A 138 30.60 -18.95 7.18
N SER A 139 30.55 -18.20 6.07
CA SER A 139 31.11 -18.56 4.74
C SER A 139 32.46 -17.90 4.53
#